data_AF-A0A381VE14-F1
#
_entry.id   AF-A0A381VE14-F1
#
_cell.length_a   1.000
_cell.length_b   1.000
_cell.length_c   1.000
_cell.angle_alpha   90.00
_cell.angle_beta   90.00
_cell.angle_gamma   90.00
#
_symmetry.space_group_name_H-M   'P 1'
#
loop_
_entity.id
_entity.type
_entity.pdbx_description
1 polymer ?
#
loop_
_entity_poly.entity_id
_entity_poly.type
_entity_poly.pdbx_seq_one_letter_code
_entity_poly.pdbx_strand_id
1 'polypeptide(L)'
;MKIKGKERTYYELDKNGLNYKGVGKKFEMGDSIRIGIYSRSIKAQTGKKIRNYGFTVQIDNGKPQKLKYKKSGSNVTSADRPGWNYTQSGVWFVYLPVKEKGYKIKVEPLKGNPVVYVRVSSKELKKQGKFSDGLKTVNRQDRWRIETRNEKEIKTKLWYPLKKDKQLQYEINGPASVKVFTRVEFDNGNPKDDYYMRIREDGYDLGTYYFNTEKSEKSSVSKTGNTVGKWRSVWLNIPKGKHYYTFTLPN
;
A
#
# COMPACT_ATOMS: atom_id res chain seq x y z
N MET A 1 2.86 16.94 -19.26
CA MET A 1 3.33 17.97 -18.29
C MET A 1 4.80 17.75 -17.95
N LYS A 2 5.66 18.78 -18.05
CA LYS A 2 7.08 18.71 -17.63
C LYS A 2 7.22 19.09 -16.16
N ILE A 3 7.62 18.13 -15.32
CA ILE A 3 7.69 18.30 -13.85
C ILE A 3 9.07 17.84 -13.38
N LYS A 4 9.86 18.79 -12.85
CA LYS A 4 11.26 18.56 -12.43
C LYS A 4 12.09 17.88 -13.52
N GLY A 5 12.05 18.45 -14.73
CA GLY A 5 12.78 17.94 -15.90
C GLY A 5 12.22 16.65 -16.52
N LYS A 6 11.21 16.00 -15.93
CA LYS A 6 10.61 14.76 -16.45
C LYS A 6 9.24 15.00 -17.03
N GLU A 7 8.99 14.44 -18.21
CA GLU A 7 7.65 14.40 -18.77
C GLU A 7 6.77 13.40 -18.02
N ARG A 8 5.55 13.85 -17.71
CA ARG A 8 4.54 13.05 -17.05
C ARG A 8 3.21 13.28 -17.76
N THR A 9 2.63 12.19 -18.23
CA THR A 9 1.28 12.18 -18.77
C THR A 9 0.27 12.26 -17.65
N TYR A 10 -0.64 13.22 -17.76
CA TYR A 10 -1.83 13.35 -16.97
C TYR A 10 -2.98 13.47 -17.96
N TYR A 11 -4.13 12.94 -17.58
CA TYR A 11 -5.34 12.97 -18.40
C TYR A 11 -6.33 13.91 -17.75
N GLU A 12 -7.01 14.71 -18.56
CA GLU A 12 -8.12 15.52 -18.10
C GLU A 12 -9.25 14.61 -17.60
N LEU A 13 -9.80 14.92 -16.44
CA LEU A 13 -10.92 14.22 -15.85
C LEU A 13 -12.21 14.86 -16.34
N ASP A 14 -12.67 14.40 -17.50
CA ASP A 14 -13.90 14.85 -18.12
C ASP A 14 -15.15 14.18 -17.48
N LYS A 15 -16.33 14.46 -18.05
CA LYS A 15 -17.63 13.94 -17.59
C LYS A 15 -17.75 12.41 -17.62
N ASN A 16 -16.98 11.73 -18.46
CA ASN A 16 -16.98 10.27 -18.59
C ASN A 16 -16.05 9.61 -17.55
N GLY A 17 -15.20 10.40 -16.91
CA GLY A 17 -14.20 9.92 -15.96
C GLY A 17 -13.05 9.19 -16.64
N LEU A 18 -12.18 8.61 -15.83
CA LEU A 18 -11.00 7.86 -16.29
C LEU A 18 -11.08 6.43 -15.77
N ASN A 19 -10.91 5.46 -16.67
CA ASN A 19 -10.98 4.04 -16.37
C ASN A 19 -9.64 3.37 -16.66
N TYR A 20 -8.93 2.97 -15.62
CA TYR A 20 -7.67 2.24 -15.71
C TYR A 20 -7.92 0.76 -15.46
N LYS A 21 -7.44 -0.11 -16.36
CA LYS A 21 -7.54 -1.57 -16.22
C LYS A 21 -6.16 -2.19 -16.05
N GLY A 22 -6.08 -3.31 -15.32
CA GLY A 22 -4.83 -4.04 -15.14
C GLY A 22 -3.78 -3.28 -14.33
N VAL A 23 -4.19 -2.34 -13.48
CA VAL A 23 -3.25 -1.56 -12.67
C VAL A 23 -2.54 -2.50 -11.71
N GLY A 24 -1.24 -2.68 -11.91
CA GLY A 24 -0.42 -3.54 -11.05
C GLY A 24 -0.31 -5.00 -11.48
N LYS A 25 -0.90 -5.40 -12.61
CA LYS A 25 -0.84 -6.80 -13.11
C LYS A 25 0.58 -7.32 -13.43
N LYS A 26 1.53 -6.41 -13.58
CA LYS A 26 2.92 -6.71 -13.99
C LYS A 26 3.86 -7.08 -12.83
N PHE A 27 3.35 -7.05 -11.60
CA PHE A 27 4.14 -7.34 -10.40
C PHE A 27 3.95 -8.80 -9.99
N GLU A 28 4.84 -9.31 -9.13
CA GLU A 28 4.82 -10.70 -8.68
C GLU A 28 3.67 -10.97 -7.71
N MET A 29 3.00 -12.11 -7.87
CA MET A 29 1.92 -12.53 -6.97
C MET A 29 2.45 -12.75 -5.54
N GLY A 30 1.66 -12.36 -4.55
CA GLY A 30 2.02 -12.48 -3.13
C GLY A 30 2.78 -11.28 -2.57
N ASP A 31 3.19 -10.32 -3.41
CA ASP A 31 3.73 -9.04 -2.98
C ASP A 31 2.66 -7.95 -2.85
N SER A 32 3.05 -6.81 -2.29
CA SER A 32 2.22 -5.61 -2.19
C SER A 32 2.75 -4.49 -3.08
N ILE A 33 1.85 -3.82 -3.78
CA ILE A 33 2.17 -2.72 -4.69
C ILE A 33 1.60 -1.41 -4.15
N ARG A 34 2.28 -0.31 -4.47
CA ARG A 34 1.76 1.03 -4.22
C ARG A 34 1.16 1.60 -5.49
N ILE A 35 -0.12 1.91 -5.42
CA ILE A 35 -0.85 2.66 -6.43
C ILE A 35 -0.89 4.12 -5.97
N GLY A 36 -0.32 5.00 -6.77
CA GLY A 36 -0.34 6.44 -6.55
C GLY A 36 -1.29 7.12 -7.52
N ILE A 37 -2.19 7.93 -6.98
CA ILE A 37 -3.12 8.77 -7.72
C ILE A 37 -2.68 10.22 -7.51
N TYR A 38 -2.18 10.81 -8.59
CA TYR A 38 -1.66 12.16 -8.62
C TYR A 38 -2.67 13.04 -9.35
N SER A 39 -2.99 14.19 -8.77
CA SER A 39 -3.97 15.09 -9.34
C SER A 39 -3.48 16.53 -9.29
N ARG A 40 -3.89 17.32 -10.28
CA ARG A 40 -3.64 18.77 -10.36
C ARG A 40 -4.86 19.44 -10.96
N SER A 41 -5.12 20.69 -10.59
CA SER A 41 -6.06 21.54 -11.32
C SER A 41 -5.27 22.61 -12.08
N ILE A 42 -5.85 23.17 -13.14
CA ILE A 42 -5.25 24.25 -13.91
C ILE A 42 -5.85 25.60 -13.50
N LYS A 43 -5.06 26.67 -13.46
CA LYS A 43 -5.52 28.03 -13.13
C LYS A 43 -4.77 29.09 -13.94
N ALA A 44 -5.38 30.26 -14.10
CA ALA A 44 -4.67 31.44 -14.58
C ALA A 44 -3.56 31.83 -13.59
N GLN A 45 -2.44 32.30 -14.11
CA GLN A 45 -1.26 32.67 -13.31
C GLN A 45 -1.58 33.82 -12.33
N THR A 46 -2.35 34.81 -12.78
CA THR A 46 -2.88 35.94 -11.99
C THR A 46 -4.07 35.58 -11.09
N GLY A 47 -4.69 34.41 -11.30
CA GLY A 47 -5.84 33.97 -10.50
C GLY A 47 -5.47 33.56 -9.07
N LYS A 48 -6.51 33.29 -8.25
CA LYS A 48 -6.40 32.91 -6.82
C LYS A 48 -5.17 32.07 -6.51
N LYS A 49 -4.45 32.43 -5.43
CA LYS A 49 -3.22 31.75 -4.98
C LYS A 49 -3.44 30.25 -4.72
N ILE A 50 -4.65 29.87 -4.31
CA ILE A 50 -5.05 28.51 -3.93
C ILE A 50 -6.29 28.10 -4.73
N ARG A 51 -6.34 26.82 -5.14
CA ARG A 51 -7.47 26.22 -5.83
C ARG A 51 -7.95 24.97 -5.07
N ASN A 52 -9.26 24.89 -4.89
CA ASN A 52 -9.94 23.71 -4.36
C ASN A 52 -10.39 22.84 -5.53
N TYR A 53 -10.20 21.53 -5.41
CA TYR A 53 -10.71 20.57 -6.38
C TYR A 53 -10.84 19.19 -5.74
N GLY A 54 -11.44 18.24 -6.45
CA GLY A 54 -11.66 16.89 -5.96
C GLY A 54 -12.24 15.95 -7.02
N PHE A 55 -12.37 14.69 -6.65
CA PHE A 55 -12.84 13.60 -7.53
C PHE A 55 -13.17 12.40 -6.65
N THR A 56 -13.89 11.43 -7.19
CA THR A 56 -14.03 10.12 -6.57
C THR A 56 -13.02 9.14 -7.15
N VAL A 57 -12.61 8.17 -6.35
CA VAL A 57 -11.83 7.02 -6.81
C VAL A 57 -12.52 5.76 -6.34
N GLN A 58 -12.75 4.84 -7.27
CA GLN A 58 -13.24 3.50 -7.00
C GLN A 58 -12.17 2.48 -7.43
N ILE A 59 -11.91 1.52 -6.55
CA ILE A 59 -10.99 0.41 -6.81
C ILE A 59 -11.82 -0.86 -6.91
N ASP A 60 -11.73 -1.54 -8.05
CA ASP A 60 -12.60 -2.63 -8.47
C ASP A 60 -14.08 -2.27 -8.24
N ASN A 61 -14.82 -3.12 -7.52
CA ASN A 61 -16.22 -2.94 -7.19
C ASN A 61 -16.42 -2.35 -5.78
N GLY A 62 -15.36 -1.80 -5.16
CA GLY A 62 -15.43 -1.19 -3.83
C GLY A 62 -16.27 0.09 -3.82
N LYS A 63 -16.54 0.63 -2.62
CA LYS A 63 -17.23 1.92 -2.47
C LYS A 63 -16.34 3.07 -2.96
N PRO A 64 -16.84 3.99 -3.81
CA PRO A 64 -16.09 5.17 -4.24
C PRO A 64 -15.66 6.05 -3.05
N GLN A 65 -14.38 6.43 -3.03
CA GLN A 65 -13.80 7.32 -2.04
C GLN A 65 -13.70 8.74 -2.59
N LYS A 66 -14.23 9.71 -1.85
CA LYS A 66 -14.21 11.12 -2.26
C LYS A 66 -12.91 11.78 -1.79
N LEU A 67 -12.08 12.21 -2.74
CA LEU A 67 -10.83 12.92 -2.48
C LEU A 67 -11.01 14.41 -2.76
N LYS A 68 -10.65 15.25 -1.81
CA LYS A 68 -10.69 16.72 -1.94
C LYS A 68 -9.33 17.30 -1.57
N TYR A 69 -8.90 18.31 -2.31
CA TYR A 69 -7.62 18.98 -2.10
C TYR A 69 -7.78 20.49 -2.17
N LYS A 70 -6.95 21.17 -1.38
CA LYS A 70 -6.71 22.62 -1.43
C LYS A 70 -5.23 22.82 -1.74
N LYS A 71 -4.89 23.26 -2.97
CA LYS A 71 -3.49 23.33 -3.43
C LYS A 71 -3.17 24.70 -4.04
N SER A 72 -1.97 25.19 -3.74
CA SER A 72 -1.41 26.39 -4.34
C SER A 72 -1.01 26.17 -5.81
N GLY A 73 -0.82 27.25 -6.56
CA GLY A 73 -0.17 27.20 -7.88
C GLY A 73 1.23 26.59 -7.82
N SER A 74 1.70 26.05 -8.95
CA SER A 74 3.09 25.61 -9.14
C SER A 74 3.71 26.26 -10.35
N ASN A 75 5.02 26.08 -10.55
CA ASN A 75 5.73 26.59 -11.72
C ASN A 75 5.56 25.69 -12.96
N VAL A 76 4.68 24.67 -12.90
CA VAL A 76 4.37 23.81 -14.03
C VAL A 76 3.32 24.53 -14.88
N THR A 77 3.69 24.94 -16.09
CA THR A 77 2.83 25.66 -17.03
C THR A 77 2.11 24.73 -17.99
N SER A 78 1.02 25.20 -18.58
CA SER A 78 0.31 24.53 -19.66
C SER A 78 0.86 24.95 -21.01
N ALA A 79 1.30 24.00 -21.83
CA ALA A 79 1.70 24.29 -23.21
C ALA A 79 0.47 24.69 -24.05
N ASP A 80 -0.65 24.00 -23.84
CA ASP A 80 -1.88 24.22 -24.61
C ASP A 80 -2.64 25.50 -24.20
N ARG A 81 -2.25 26.13 -23.07
CA ARG A 81 -2.91 27.33 -22.54
C ARG A 81 -1.86 28.30 -21.98
N PRO A 82 -1.27 29.16 -22.82
CA PRO A 82 -0.32 30.19 -22.38
C PRO A 82 -0.90 31.04 -21.24
N GLY A 83 -0.06 31.37 -20.23
CA GLY A 83 -0.48 32.13 -19.05
C GLY A 83 -1.24 31.32 -17.99
N TRP A 84 -1.39 29.99 -18.17
CA TRP A 84 -1.97 29.09 -17.17
C TRP A 84 -0.92 28.18 -16.55
N ASN A 85 -1.06 27.96 -15.25
CA ASN A 85 -0.24 27.05 -14.49
C ASN A 85 -1.08 25.99 -13.76
N TYR A 86 -0.47 24.83 -13.54
CA TYR A 86 -1.04 23.76 -12.75
C TYR A 86 -0.78 24.00 -11.27
N THR A 87 -1.71 23.54 -10.42
CA THR A 87 -1.50 23.50 -8.97
C THR A 87 -0.36 22.54 -8.58
N GLN A 88 0.13 22.66 -7.36
CA GLN A 88 0.85 21.59 -6.68
C GLN A 88 0.03 20.29 -6.70
N SER A 89 0.71 19.15 -6.61
CA SER A 89 0.05 17.85 -6.71
C SER A 89 -0.78 17.54 -5.46
N GLY A 90 -2.05 17.20 -5.65
CA GLY A 90 -2.77 16.27 -4.78
C GLY A 90 -2.20 14.88 -5.00
N VAL A 91 -2.00 14.13 -3.92
CA VAL A 91 -1.43 12.79 -3.96
C VAL A 91 -2.19 11.93 -2.99
N TRP A 92 -2.66 10.79 -3.47
CA TRP A 92 -3.19 9.72 -2.65
C TRP A 92 -2.49 8.42 -2.99
N PHE A 93 -2.19 7.62 -1.97
CA PHE A 93 -1.55 6.33 -2.12
C PHE A 93 -2.45 5.25 -1.54
N VAL A 94 -2.52 4.12 -2.24
CA VAL A 94 -3.13 2.89 -1.76
C VAL A 94 -2.14 1.76 -1.93
N TYR A 95 -2.12 0.88 -0.95
CA TYR A 95 -1.24 -0.28 -0.87
C TYR A 95 -2.10 -1.51 -0.95
N LEU A 96 -1.94 -2.27 -2.03
CA LEU A 96 -2.79 -3.41 -2.32
C LEU A 96 -1.94 -4.62 -2.65
N PRO A 97 -2.39 -5.84 -2.30
CA PRO A 97 -1.74 -7.06 -2.76
C PRO A 97 -1.79 -7.13 -4.28
N VAL A 98 -0.80 -7.76 -4.91
CA VAL A 98 -0.84 -8.00 -6.35
C VAL A 98 -2.00 -8.93 -6.71
N LYS A 99 -2.71 -8.60 -7.79
CA LYS A 99 -3.75 -9.43 -8.40
C LYS A 99 -3.31 -9.83 -9.80
N GLU A 100 -3.62 -11.06 -10.18
CA GLU A 100 -3.31 -11.63 -11.50
C GLU A 100 -3.83 -10.73 -12.64
N LYS A 101 -5.11 -10.35 -12.59
CA LYS A 101 -5.73 -9.43 -13.58
C LYS A 101 -5.43 -7.95 -13.31
N GLY A 102 -4.71 -7.64 -12.23
CA GLY A 102 -4.54 -6.29 -11.70
C GLY A 102 -5.86 -5.66 -11.23
N TYR A 103 -5.78 -4.39 -10.83
CA TYR A 103 -6.94 -3.62 -10.36
C TYR A 103 -7.60 -2.84 -11.49
N LYS A 104 -8.93 -2.69 -11.41
CA LYS A 104 -9.68 -1.66 -12.13
C LYS A 104 -9.73 -0.42 -11.23
N ILE A 105 -9.36 0.74 -11.77
CA ILE A 105 -9.46 2.01 -11.04
C ILE A 105 -10.31 2.95 -11.88
N LYS A 106 -11.44 3.37 -11.30
CA LYS A 106 -12.32 4.36 -11.88
C LYS A 106 -12.15 5.67 -11.12
N VAL A 107 -11.93 6.76 -11.85
CA VAL A 107 -11.83 8.11 -11.29
C VAL A 107 -12.92 8.96 -11.93
N GLU A 108 -13.74 9.64 -11.15
CA GLU A 108 -14.84 10.45 -11.68
C GLU A 108 -14.81 11.88 -11.13
N PRO A 109 -15.22 12.88 -11.93
CA PRO A 109 -15.27 14.25 -11.47
C PRO A 109 -16.37 14.44 -10.42
N LEU A 110 -16.21 15.46 -9.56
CA LEU A 110 -17.32 15.96 -8.75
C LEU A 110 -18.04 17.07 -9.53
N LYS A 111 -19.36 17.12 -9.44
CA LYS A 111 -20.16 18.20 -10.03
C LYS A 111 -19.68 19.57 -9.52
N GLY A 112 -19.52 20.52 -10.45
CA GLY A 112 -19.09 21.89 -10.14
C GLY A 112 -17.60 22.07 -9.82
N ASN A 113 -16.78 21.02 -9.95
CA ASN A 113 -15.33 21.17 -9.77
C ASN A 113 -14.66 21.87 -10.96
N PRO A 114 -13.55 22.57 -10.72
CA PRO A 114 -12.70 23.01 -11.80
C PRO A 114 -12.08 21.82 -12.53
N VAL A 115 -11.58 22.04 -13.74
CA VAL A 115 -10.83 21.04 -14.52
C VAL A 115 -9.73 20.40 -13.66
N VAL A 116 -9.74 19.07 -13.59
CA VAL A 116 -8.77 18.25 -12.86
C VAL A 116 -8.04 17.37 -13.86
N TYR A 117 -6.73 17.26 -13.69
CA TYR A 117 -5.86 16.35 -14.43
C TYR A 117 -5.40 15.26 -13.47
N VAL A 118 -5.53 14.00 -13.87
CA VAL A 118 -5.21 12.83 -13.04
C VAL A 118 -4.18 11.95 -13.73
N ARG A 119 -3.30 11.38 -12.92
CA ARG A 119 -2.36 10.34 -13.30
C ARG A 119 -2.40 9.23 -12.27
N VAL A 120 -2.62 8.01 -12.73
CA VAL A 120 -2.44 6.79 -11.94
C VAL A 120 -1.08 6.19 -12.25
N SER A 121 -0.38 5.72 -11.22
CA SER A 121 0.81 4.89 -11.42
C SER A 121 0.90 3.81 -10.37
N SER A 122 1.24 2.60 -10.78
CA SER A 122 1.61 1.52 -9.88
C SER A 122 3.13 1.36 -9.85
N LYS A 123 3.67 1.19 -8.65
CA LYS A 123 5.08 0.90 -8.43
C LYS A 123 5.19 -0.23 -7.44
N GLU A 124 6.11 -1.14 -7.72
CA GLU A 124 6.73 -1.93 -6.67
C GLU A 124 7.34 -0.95 -5.67
N LEU A 125 7.28 -1.30 -4.40
CA LEU A 125 7.87 -0.49 -3.37
C LEU A 125 9.38 -0.59 -3.46
N LYS A 126 9.97 0.33 -4.24
CA LYS A 126 11.41 0.52 -4.34
C LYS A 126 11.94 0.85 -2.95
N LYS A 127 12.63 -0.15 -2.39
CA LYS A 127 13.36 -0.14 -1.12
C LYS A 127 14.30 1.06 -1.12
N GLN A 128 14.03 2.06 -0.29
CA GLN A 128 14.98 3.11 0.04
C GLN A 128 15.07 3.17 1.56
N GLY A 129 16.27 2.93 2.09
CA GLY A 129 16.53 2.78 3.51
C GLY A 129 17.15 1.42 3.86
N LYS A 130 17.89 1.36 4.96
CA LYS A 130 18.22 0.10 5.63
C LYS A 130 17.00 -0.34 6.42
N PHE A 131 16.73 -1.65 6.48
CA PHE A 131 15.81 -2.15 7.51
C PHE A 131 16.39 -1.72 8.85
N SER A 132 15.63 -0.95 9.64
CA SER A 132 15.96 -0.76 11.05
C SER A 132 15.82 -2.07 11.79
N ASP A 133 16.24 -2.10 13.06
CA ASP A 133 15.94 -3.21 13.93
C ASP A 133 14.45 -3.55 13.91
N GLY A 134 14.15 -4.85 14.01
CA GLY A 134 12.78 -5.35 14.03
C GLY A 134 11.99 -4.74 15.19
N LEU A 135 10.76 -4.31 14.90
CA LEU A 135 9.87 -3.78 15.93
C LEU A 135 9.57 -4.86 16.99
N LYS A 136 9.54 -4.45 18.25
CA LYS A 136 9.16 -5.30 19.37
C LYS A 136 7.69 -5.09 19.71
N THR A 137 7.02 -6.15 20.11
CA THR A 137 5.63 -6.04 20.57
C THR A 137 5.56 -5.33 21.92
N VAL A 138 4.53 -4.51 22.10
CA VAL A 138 4.22 -3.85 23.38
C VAL A 138 3.80 -4.89 24.41
N ASN A 139 2.96 -5.83 24.00
CA ASN A 139 2.41 -6.89 24.84
C ASN A 139 3.34 -8.12 24.98
N ARG A 140 4.67 -7.91 24.92
CA ARG A 140 5.79 -8.89 25.05
C ARG A 140 5.37 -10.36 24.90
N GLN A 141 5.65 -10.94 23.74
CA GLN A 141 5.37 -12.36 23.47
C GLN A 141 6.63 -13.14 23.11
N ASP A 142 6.63 -14.42 23.47
CA ASP A 142 7.66 -15.36 23.06
C ASP A 142 7.75 -15.44 21.54
N ARG A 143 8.98 -15.33 21.05
CA ARG A 143 9.28 -15.45 19.63
C ARG A 143 9.63 -16.88 19.29
N TRP A 144 9.11 -17.36 18.18
CA TRP A 144 9.45 -18.66 17.63
C TRP A 144 10.66 -18.54 16.70
N ARG A 145 11.51 -19.56 16.72
CA ARG A 145 12.63 -19.69 15.78
C ARG A 145 12.11 -20.37 14.51
N ILE A 146 12.37 -19.73 13.38
CA ILE A 146 12.23 -20.35 12.07
C ILE A 146 13.62 -20.50 11.49
N GLU A 147 13.98 -21.74 11.17
CA GLU A 147 15.22 -22.11 10.54
C GLU A 147 15.03 -22.20 9.03
N THR A 148 15.92 -21.58 8.27
CA THR A 148 15.98 -21.70 6.81
C THR A 148 17.28 -22.39 6.42
N ARG A 149 17.20 -23.57 5.81
CA ARG A 149 18.36 -24.28 5.27
C ARG A 149 18.73 -23.72 3.91
N ASN A 150 19.96 -23.24 3.79
CA ASN A 150 20.62 -22.97 2.51
C ASN A 150 21.72 -24.02 2.29
N GLU A 151 22.27 -24.11 1.08
CA GLU A 151 23.27 -25.12 0.70
C GLU A 151 24.50 -25.21 1.63
N LYS A 152 24.83 -24.13 2.34
CA LYS A 152 26.04 -24.03 3.19
C LYS A 152 25.77 -23.70 4.66
N GLU A 153 24.55 -23.31 5.03
CA GLU A 153 24.27 -22.79 6.37
C GLU A 153 22.77 -22.85 6.75
N ILE A 154 22.48 -22.90 8.05
CA ILE A 154 21.13 -22.74 8.61
C ILE A 154 21.00 -21.31 9.13
N LYS A 155 20.07 -20.53 8.56
CA LYS A 155 19.73 -19.19 9.04
C LYS A 155 18.54 -19.24 9.97
N THR A 156 18.73 -18.77 11.20
CA THR A 156 17.66 -18.68 12.19
C THR A 156 17.12 -17.25 12.26
N LYS A 157 15.80 -17.10 12.15
CA LYS A 157 15.10 -15.84 12.39
C LYS A 157 14.04 -16.00 13.46
N LEU A 158 13.86 -14.96 14.26
CA LEU A 158 12.82 -14.91 15.29
C LEU A 158 11.56 -14.27 14.73
N TRP A 159 10.42 -14.93 14.95
CA TRP A 159 9.10 -14.53 14.49
C TRP A 159 8.13 -14.48 15.66
N TYR A 160 7.18 -13.55 15.64
CA TYR A 160 6.11 -13.53 16.62
C TYR A 160 4.97 -14.44 16.15
N PRO A 161 4.59 -15.47 16.92
CA PRO A 161 3.43 -16.29 16.59
C PRO A 161 2.16 -15.47 16.77
N LEU A 162 1.23 -15.57 15.81
CA LEU A 162 -0.11 -15.00 15.92
C LEU A 162 -1.12 -16.14 16.01
N LYS A 163 -1.84 -16.25 17.12
CA LYS A 163 -2.82 -17.31 17.41
C LYS A 163 -4.21 -16.71 17.58
N LYS A 164 -5.28 -17.51 17.48
CA LYS A 164 -6.67 -17.02 17.53
C LYS A 164 -7.00 -16.28 18.83
N ASP A 165 -6.45 -16.72 19.95
CA ASP A 165 -6.63 -16.16 21.29
C ASP A 165 -5.66 -15.03 21.64
N LYS A 166 -4.76 -14.65 20.71
CA LYS A 166 -3.69 -13.68 20.96
C LYS A 166 -3.69 -12.57 19.93
N GLN A 167 -3.40 -11.36 20.41
CA GLN A 167 -3.08 -10.22 19.55
C GLN A 167 -1.60 -9.90 19.60
N LEU A 168 -1.05 -9.32 18.53
CA LEU A 168 0.28 -8.69 18.56
C LEU A 168 0.10 -7.18 18.41
N GLN A 169 0.63 -6.40 19.35
CA GLN A 169 0.52 -4.95 19.30
C GLN A 169 1.90 -4.30 19.19
N TYR A 170 2.04 -3.29 18.34
CA TYR A 170 3.28 -2.57 18.09
C TYR A 170 3.05 -1.06 18.23
N GLU A 171 3.92 -0.40 18.98
CA GLU A 171 4.00 1.06 19.01
C GLU A 171 4.93 1.52 17.88
N ILE A 172 4.46 2.42 17.03
CA ILE A 172 5.21 2.88 15.86
C ILE A 172 5.08 4.40 15.74
N ASN A 173 6.24 5.08 15.72
CA ASN A 173 6.29 6.53 15.47
C ASN A 173 6.46 6.80 13.97
N GLY A 174 5.54 7.57 13.40
CA GLY A 174 5.65 8.06 12.04
C GLY A 174 6.04 9.54 11.95
N PRO A 175 6.22 10.09 10.74
CA PRO A 175 5.86 9.47 9.47
C PRO A 175 6.83 8.36 9.07
N ALA A 176 6.31 7.14 8.84
CA ALA A 176 7.12 5.97 8.49
C ALA A 176 6.38 5.01 7.55
N SER A 177 7.12 4.11 6.91
CA SER A 177 6.59 2.99 6.14
C SER A 177 7.08 1.69 6.74
N VAL A 178 6.18 0.82 7.20
CA VAL A 178 6.53 -0.44 7.85
C VAL A 178 6.17 -1.61 6.95
N LYS A 179 7.14 -2.51 6.74
CA LYS A 179 6.92 -3.78 6.04
C LYS A 179 6.70 -4.88 7.08
N VAL A 180 5.51 -5.45 7.10
CA VAL A 180 5.18 -6.59 7.94
C VAL A 180 5.44 -7.85 7.13
N PHE A 181 6.24 -8.76 7.66
CA PHE A 181 6.43 -10.08 7.07
C PHE A 181 5.56 -11.10 7.80
N THR A 182 4.90 -11.96 7.05
CA THR A 182 4.02 -13.01 7.58
C THR A 182 4.32 -14.36 6.94
N ARG A 183 4.08 -15.42 7.70
CA ARG A 183 4.13 -16.83 7.27
C ARG A 183 3.07 -17.60 8.04
N VAL A 184 2.55 -18.65 7.43
CA VAL A 184 1.70 -19.65 8.07
C VAL A 184 2.52 -20.94 8.27
N GLU A 185 2.30 -21.61 9.39
CA GLU A 185 2.82 -22.96 9.64
C GLU A 185 1.93 -23.96 8.90
N PHE A 186 2.53 -24.87 8.13
CA PHE A 186 1.81 -25.92 7.43
C PHE A 186 1.75 -27.13 8.34
N ASP A 187 0.57 -27.38 8.90
CA ASP A 187 0.22 -28.59 9.63
C ASP A 187 -0.56 -29.59 8.76
N ASN A 188 -1.20 -29.10 7.70
CA ASN A 188 -1.88 -29.90 6.71
C ASN A 188 -0.89 -30.43 5.64
N GLY A 189 -1.15 -31.62 5.11
CA GLY A 189 -0.32 -32.21 4.04
C GLY A 189 -0.35 -31.44 2.72
N ASN A 190 -1.06 -30.30 2.64
CA ASN A 190 -1.27 -29.57 1.40
C ASN A 190 -0.02 -28.78 1.00
N PRO A 191 0.28 -28.68 -0.31
CA PRO A 191 1.41 -27.90 -0.80
C PRO A 191 1.13 -26.38 -0.82
N LYS A 192 -0.14 -25.97 -0.68
CA LYS A 192 -0.62 -24.58 -0.72
C LYS A 192 -1.61 -24.34 0.40
N ASP A 193 -1.62 -23.11 0.91
CA ASP A 193 -2.58 -22.68 1.91
C ASP A 193 -2.92 -21.20 1.77
N ASP A 194 -4.11 -20.84 2.22
CA ASP A 194 -4.61 -19.48 2.31
C ASP A 194 -4.71 -19.07 3.77
N TYR A 195 -4.22 -17.88 4.09
CA TYR A 195 -4.35 -17.34 5.44
C TYR A 195 -4.66 -15.86 5.39
N TYR A 196 -5.17 -15.36 6.50
CA TYR A 196 -5.58 -13.98 6.61
C TYR A 196 -5.24 -13.41 7.98
N MET A 197 -5.12 -12.10 8.04
CA MET A 197 -4.78 -11.37 9.27
C MET A 197 -5.48 -10.01 9.25
N ARG A 198 -6.10 -9.66 10.37
CA ARG A 198 -6.73 -8.36 10.57
C ARG A 198 -5.74 -7.39 11.19
N ILE A 199 -5.74 -6.15 10.72
CA ILE A 199 -4.87 -5.08 11.23
C ILE A 199 -5.73 -3.90 11.68
N ARG A 200 -5.44 -3.36 12.86
CA ARG A 200 -6.04 -2.14 13.40
C ARG A 200 -4.97 -1.09 13.70
N GLU A 201 -5.30 0.18 13.51
CA GLU A 201 -4.50 1.35 13.90
C GLU A 201 -5.26 2.13 14.98
N ASP A 202 -4.70 2.26 16.18
CA ASP A 202 -5.31 2.95 17.32
C ASP A 202 -6.75 2.47 17.60
N GLY A 203 -7.00 1.18 17.38
CA GLY A 203 -8.31 0.55 17.52
C GLY A 203 -9.20 0.62 16.26
N TYR A 204 -8.91 1.50 15.30
CA TYR A 204 -9.61 1.60 14.03
C TYR A 204 -9.25 0.45 13.09
N ASP A 205 -10.25 -0.15 12.46
CA ASP A 205 -10.07 -1.27 11.54
C ASP A 205 -9.48 -0.82 10.19
N LEU A 206 -8.27 -1.29 9.89
CA LEU A 206 -7.65 -1.13 8.57
C LEU A 206 -8.07 -2.24 7.60
N GLY A 207 -8.67 -3.32 8.14
CA GLY A 207 -9.23 -4.43 7.38
C GLY A 207 -8.47 -5.74 7.53
N THR A 208 -8.96 -6.74 6.79
CA THR A 208 -8.40 -8.09 6.74
C THR A 208 -7.58 -8.28 5.46
N TYR A 209 -6.34 -8.73 5.63
CA TYR A 209 -5.39 -9.00 4.56
C TYR A 209 -5.36 -10.49 4.28
N TYR A 210 -5.57 -10.87 3.03
CA TYR A 210 -5.62 -12.26 2.56
C TYR A 210 -4.35 -12.59 1.77
N PHE A 211 -3.80 -13.77 2.02
CA PHE A 211 -2.56 -14.25 1.42
C PHE A 211 -2.73 -15.69 0.98
N ASN A 212 -2.33 -15.97 -0.27
CA ASN A 212 -2.07 -17.34 -0.72
C ASN A 212 -0.56 -17.62 -0.62
N THR A 213 -0.18 -18.80 -0.16
CA THR A 213 1.22 -19.21 -0.09
C THR A 213 1.41 -20.68 -0.41
N GLU A 214 2.65 -21.00 -0.77
CA GLU A 214 3.14 -22.35 -1.01
C GLU A 214 4.04 -22.76 0.15
N LYS A 215 4.04 -24.05 0.46
CA LYS A 215 4.94 -24.66 1.43
C LYS A 215 6.39 -24.33 1.07
N SER A 216 7.19 -23.95 2.06
CA SER A 216 8.63 -23.77 1.87
C SER A 216 9.34 -25.11 2.00
N GLU A 217 10.14 -25.47 0.99
CA GLU A 217 11.00 -26.66 1.02
C GLU A 217 12.19 -26.52 1.98
N LYS A 218 12.51 -25.28 2.38
CA LYS A 218 13.75 -24.95 3.09
C LYS A 218 13.53 -24.42 4.50
N SER A 219 12.29 -24.15 4.90
CA SER A 219 12.01 -23.45 6.16
C SER A 219 11.07 -24.23 7.09
N SER A 220 11.43 -24.33 8.37
CA SER A 220 10.61 -24.95 9.41
C SER A 220 10.68 -24.21 10.74
N VAL A 221 9.67 -24.42 11.58
CA VAL A 221 9.63 -23.93 12.97
C VAL A 221 10.47 -24.87 13.83
N SER A 222 11.50 -24.36 14.52
CA SER A 222 12.40 -25.20 15.33
C SER A 222 11.68 -25.96 16.45
N LYS A 223 10.60 -25.38 17.00
CA LYS A 223 9.86 -25.95 18.13
C LYS A 223 8.98 -27.15 17.75
N THR A 224 8.36 -27.11 16.57
CA THR A 224 7.38 -28.11 16.14
C THR A 224 7.93 -29.02 15.05
N GLY A 225 9.00 -28.62 14.36
CA GLY A 225 9.51 -29.30 13.17
C GLY A 225 8.67 -29.03 11.91
N ASN A 226 7.49 -28.44 12.04
CA ASN A 226 6.60 -28.19 10.93
C ASN A 226 7.20 -27.18 9.96
N THR A 227 7.02 -27.44 8.67
CA THR A 227 7.36 -26.52 7.61
C THR A 227 6.50 -25.27 7.67
N VAL A 228 7.00 -24.16 7.15
CA VAL A 228 6.23 -22.92 6.99
C VAL A 228 6.03 -22.58 5.53
N GLY A 229 5.04 -21.74 5.22
CA GLY A 229 4.89 -21.19 3.89
C GLY A 229 6.03 -20.24 3.50
N LYS A 230 6.15 -19.98 2.20
CA LYS A 230 6.92 -18.83 1.69
C LYS A 230 6.38 -17.55 2.36
N TRP A 231 7.28 -16.65 2.76
CA TRP A 231 6.85 -15.40 3.39
C TRP A 231 6.05 -14.54 2.44
N ARG A 232 5.08 -13.83 3.01
CA ARG A 232 4.35 -12.74 2.36
C ARG A 232 4.57 -11.47 3.13
N SER A 233 4.11 -10.36 2.57
CA SER A 233 4.25 -9.08 3.23
C SER A 233 3.17 -8.08 2.89
N VAL A 234 2.90 -7.22 3.86
CA VAL A 234 2.04 -6.04 3.72
C VAL A 234 2.81 -4.80 4.15
N TRP A 235 2.54 -3.69 3.48
CA TRP A 235 3.09 -2.39 3.83
C TRP A 235 2.05 -1.52 4.53
N LEU A 236 2.45 -0.95 5.65
CA LEU A 236 1.67 0.01 6.44
C LEU A 236 2.27 1.41 6.28
N ASN A 237 1.42 2.43 6.14
CA ASN A 237 1.85 3.82 6.23
C ASN A 237 1.49 4.34 7.60
N ILE A 238 2.49 4.78 8.31
CA ILE A 238 2.35 5.29 9.67
C ILE A 238 2.22 6.82 9.55
N PRO A 239 1.09 7.41 9.96
CA PRO A 239 0.94 8.85 9.96
C PRO A 239 1.94 9.52 10.91
N LYS A 240 2.09 10.85 10.80
CA LYS A 240 2.91 11.60 11.74
C LYS A 240 2.31 11.48 13.14
N GLY A 241 3.08 10.98 14.09
CA GLY A 241 2.63 10.76 15.45
C GLY A 241 3.03 9.38 15.97
N LYS A 242 2.67 9.10 17.23
CA LYS A 242 2.78 7.78 17.83
C LYS A 242 1.45 7.04 17.60
N HIS A 243 1.53 5.82 17.09
CA HIS A 243 0.37 4.99 16.75
C HIS A 243 0.56 3.55 17.22
N TYR A 244 -0.54 2.88 17.57
CA TYR A 244 -0.56 1.47 17.98
C TYR A 244 -1.19 0.60 16.90
N TYR A 245 -0.41 -0.33 16.35
CA TYR A 245 -0.87 -1.29 15.35
C TYR A 245 -1.13 -2.65 16.01
N THR A 246 -2.36 -3.14 15.89
CA THR A 246 -2.79 -4.42 16.47
C THR A 246 -3.12 -5.42 15.38
N PHE A 247 -2.51 -6.60 15.48
CA PHE A 247 -2.67 -7.72 14.55
C PHE A 247 -3.41 -8.86 15.25
N THR A 248 -4.44 -9.40 14.59
CA THR A 248 -5.25 -10.53 15.10
C THR A 248 -5.60 -11.49 13.96
N LEU A 249 -5.88 -12.75 14.30
CA LEU A 249 -6.64 -13.61 13.40
C LEU A 249 -8.13 -13.25 13.53
N PRO A 250 -8.88 -13.06 12.44
CA PRO A 250 -10.34 -13.01 12.45
C PRO A 250 -10.94 -14.23 13.14
N ASN A 251 -12.06 -14.00 13.83
CA ASN A 251 -12.91 -15.04 14.39
C ASN A 251 -13.67 -15.77 13.28
#